data_AF-A0AA39ME67-F1
#
_entry.id   AF-A0AA39ME67-F1
#
_cell.length_a   1.000
_cell.length_b   1.000
_cell.length_c   1.000
_cell.angle_alpha   90.00
_cell.angle_beta   90.00
_cell.angle_gamma   90.00
#
_symmetry.space_group_name_H-M   'P 1'
#
loop_
_entity.id
_entity.type
_entity.pdbx_description
1 polymer ?
#
loop_
_entity_poly.entity_id
_entity_poly.type
_entity_poly.pdbx_seq_one_letter_code
_entity_poly.pdbx_strand_id
1 'polypeptide(L)' 'IHFLVDDQGEFAGATGLIFNATPLLGGPRSKHYVMIVKNQEVTLVAVEEDPGKVTIIDAETILAQL' A
#
# COMPACT_ATOMS: atom_id res chain seq x y z
N ILE A 1 11.36 11.65 6.10
CA ILE A 1 11.02 10.61 5.10
C ILE A 1 11.67 9.32 5.56
N HIS A 2 10.92 8.24 5.67
CA HIS A 2 11.43 6.92 6.05
C HIS A 2 11.16 5.94 4.91
N PHE A 3 12.14 5.10 4.60
CA PHE A 3 11.96 3.95 3.72
C PHE A 3 11.98 2.71 4.62
N LEU A 4 10.87 1.99 4.66
CA LEU A 4 10.67 0.83 5.51
C LEU A 4 10.74 -0.44 4.65
N VAL A 5 11.26 -1.51 5.24
CA VAL A 5 11.40 -2.80 4.57
C VAL A 5 10.47 -3.80 5.25
N ASP A 6 9.60 -4.43 4.45
CA ASP A 6 8.78 -5.60 4.80
C ASP A 6 9.27 -6.77 3.95
N ASP A 7 10.45 -7.30 4.29
CA ASP A 7 11.20 -8.26 3.46
C ASP A 7 10.51 -9.63 3.35
N GLN A 8 9.83 -10.04 4.42
CA GLN A 8 9.05 -11.28 4.47
C GLN A 8 7.59 -11.08 4.06
N GLY A 9 7.16 -9.83 3.80
CA GLY A 9 5.75 -9.53 3.50
C GLY A 9 4.81 -9.76 4.69
N GLU A 10 5.32 -9.78 5.92
CA GLU A 10 4.54 -10.04 7.13
C GLU A 10 3.52 -8.93 7.37
N PHE A 11 3.92 -7.67 7.19
CA PHE A 11 3.01 -6.54 7.36
C PHE A 11 1.95 -6.53 6.26
N ALA A 12 2.35 -6.63 5.00
CA ALA A 12 1.42 -6.67 3.87
C ALA A 12 0.46 -7.88 3.98
N GLY A 13 0.96 -9.03 4.45
CA GLY A 13 0.15 -10.23 4.72
C GLY A 13 -0.87 -10.02 5.83
N ALA A 14 -0.41 -9.53 7.00
CA ALA A 14 -1.26 -9.30 8.17
C ALA A 14 -2.38 -8.27 7.92
N THR A 15 -2.14 -7.32 7.01
CA THR A 15 -3.11 -6.27 6.65
C THR A 15 -3.99 -6.62 5.45
N GLY A 16 -3.80 -7.79 4.83
CA GLY A 16 -4.52 -8.17 3.60
C GLY A 16 -4.12 -7.37 2.35
N LEU A 17 -2.99 -6.67 2.41
CA LEU A 17 -2.43 -5.86 1.33
C LEU A 17 -1.40 -6.62 0.47
N ILE A 18 -1.25 -7.93 0.68
CA ILE A 18 -0.41 -8.78 -0.15
C ILE A 18 -1.05 -9.02 -1.54
N PHE A 19 -0.22 -9.04 -2.58
CA PHE A 19 -0.56 -9.28 -3.97
C PHE A 19 0.39 -10.32 -4.58
N ASN A 20 -0.17 -11.28 -5.32
CA ASN A 20 0.63 -12.30 -5.99
C ASN A 20 1.25 -11.75 -7.28
N ALA A 21 2.44 -11.15 -7.16
CA ALA A 21 3.24 -10.67 -8.29
C ALA A 21 4.24 -11.72 -8.81
N THR A 22 4.17 -12.97 -8.34
CA THR A 22 5.14 -14.03 -8.64
C THR A 22 5.47 -14.18 -10.13
N PRO A 23 4.49 -14.15 -11.06
CA PRO A 23 4.78 -14.32 -12.49
C PRO A 23 5.71 -13.26 -13.10
N LEU A 24 5.74 -12.05 -12.52
CA LEU A 24 6.53 -10.93 -13.05
C LEU A 24 7.74 -10.59 -12.18
N LEU A 25 7.62 -10.71 -10.86
CA LEU A 25 8.56 -10.17 -9.88
C LEU A 25 9.19 -11.23 -8.96
N GLY A 26 8.93 -12.52 -9.21
CA GLY A 26 9.55 -13.65 -8.53
C GLY A 26 9.01 -13.97 -7.13
N GLY A 27 8.03 -13.21 -6.64
CA GLY A 27 7.35 -13.48 -5.37
C GLY A 27 6.16 -12.55 -5.12
N PRO A 28 5.44 -12.75 -4.00
CA PRO A 28 4.39 -11.84 -3.59
C PRO A 28 4.96 -10.47 -3.23
N ARG A 29 4.17 -9.42 -3.43
CA ARG A 29 4.52 -8.02 -3.15
C ARG A 29 3.35 -7.34 -2.47
N SER A 30 3.59 -6.17 -1.91
CA SER A 30 2.52 -5.28 -1.50
C SER A 30 1.69 -4.81 -2.69
N LYS A 31 0.38 -4.64 -2.51
CA LYS A 31 -0.46 -3.79 -3.37
C LYS A 31 0.06 -2.35 -3.36
N HIS A 32 -0.33 -1.56 -4.36
CA HIS A 32 -0.06 -0.13 -4.37
C HIS A 32 -1.16 0.58 -3.58
N TYR A 33 -0.81 1.18 -2.44
CA TYR A 33 -1.78 1.76 -1.52
C TYR A 33 -1.21 2.97 -0.77
N VAL A 34 -2.11 3.76 -0.19
CA VAL A 34 -1.81 4.75 0.85
C VAL A 34 -2.72 4.51 2.05
N MET A 35 -2.16 4.70 3.26
CA MET A 35 -2.87 4.59 4.52
C MET A 35 -2.64 5.85 5.35
N ILE A 36 -3.72 6.43 5.89
CA ILE A 36 -3.64 7.51 6.88
C ILE A 36 -3.91 6.92 8.25
N VAL A 37 -2.95 7.08 9.17
CA VAL A 37 -3.03 6.58 10.54
C VAL A 37 -2.97 7.76 11.51
N LYS A 38 -3.99 7.93 12.34
CA LYS A 38 -4.06 8.95 13.40
C LYS A 38 -4.19 8.25 14.74
N ASN A 39 -3.29 8.52 15.68
CA ASN A 39 -3.32 7.95 17.04
C ASN A 39 -3.45 6.41 17.08
N GLN A 40 -2.73 5.69 16.22
CA GLN A 40 -2.77 4.23 16.07
C GLN A 40 -4.08 3.68 15.47
N GLU A 41 -4.98 4.53 15.00
CA GLU A 41 -6.19 4.15 14.28
C GLU A 41 -6.04 4.48 12.79
N VAL A 42 -6.44 3.53 11.93
CA VAL A 42 -6.46 3.73 10.48
C VAL A 42 -7.71 4.51 10.12
N THR A 43 -7.55 5.75 9.67
CA THR A 43 -8.69 6.61 9.28
C THR A 43 -8.99 6.52 7.78
N LEU A 44 -8.04 6.07 6.98
CA LEU A 44 -8.21 5.87 5.54
C LEU A 44 -7.27 4.78 5.02
N VAL A 45 -7.77 3.95 4.10
CA VAL A 45 -6.98 3.09 3.23
C VAL A 45 -7.48 3.26 1.80
N ALA A 46 -6.61 3.71 0.91
CA ALA A 46 -6.86 3.76 -0.53
C ALA A 46 -5.93 2.76 -1.22
N VAL A 47 -6.51 1.86 -2.03
CA VAL A 47 -5.77 0.78 -2.70
C VAL A 47 -6.08 0.84 -4.18
N GLU A 48 -5.05 0.89 -5.00
CA GLU A 48 -5.21 0.83 -6.46
C GLU A 48 -5.79 -0.54 -6.87
N GLU A 49 -6.75 -0.52 -7.80
CA GLU A 49 -7.27 -1.74 -8.41
C GLU A 49 -6.20 -2.40 -9.28
N ASP A 50 -5.45 -1.60 -10.03
CA ASP A 50 -4.32 -2.01 -10.86
C ASP A 50 -3.01 -1.50 -10.23
N PRO A 51 -2.13 -2.38 -9.73
CA PRO A 51 -0.88 -1.96 -9.09
C PRO A 51 0.10 -1.28 -10.05
N GLY A 52 -0.11 -1.38 -11.37
CA GLY A 52 0.66 -0.66 -12.38
C GLY A 52 0.21 0.78 -12.61
N LYS A 53 -0.85 1.24 -11.93
CA LYS A 53 -1.41 2.59 -12.07
C LYS A 53 -1.32 3.37 -10.75
N VAL A 54 -1.49 4.68 -10.89
CA VAL A 54 -1.62 5.64 -9.79
C VAL A 54 -2.79 6.53 -10.16
N THR A 55 -3.91 6.37 -9.45
CA THR A 55 -5.18 7.04 -9.75
C THR A 55 -5.83 7.66 -8.53
N ILE A 56 -5.82 6.96 -7.39
CA ILE A 56 -6.46 7.40 -6.15
C ILE A 56 -5.47 7.58 -5.00
N ILE A 57 -4.22 7.18 -5.19
CA ILE A 57 -3.17 7.23 -4.17
C ILE A 57 -2.08 8.26 -4.43
N ASP A 58 -2.21 9.09 -5.46
CA ASP A 58 -1.25 10.15 -5.72
C ASP A 58 -1.24 11.18 -4.58
N ALA A 59 -0.12 11.90 -4.45
CA ALA A 59 0.08 12.82 -3.34
C ALA A 59 -0.95 13.97 -3.31
N GLU A 60 -1.43 14.44 -4.45
CA GLU A 60 -2.41 15.54 -4.53
C GLU A 60 -3.78 15.07 -4.03
N THR A 61 -4.24 13.90 -4.51
CA THR A 61 -5.48 13.26 -4.08
C THR A 61 -5.49 12.96 -2.58
N ILE A 62 -4.37 12.49 -2.02
CA ILE A 62 -4.26 12.19 -0.58
C ILE A 62 -4.20 13.46 0.25
N LEU A 63 -3.46 14.49 -0.20
CA LEU A 63 -3.33 15.75 0.54
C LEU A 63 -4.68 16.46 0.71
N ALA A 64 -5.58 16.34 -0.26
CA ALA A 64 -6.94 16.88 -0.18
C ALA A 64 -7.82 16.23 0.92
N GLN A 65 -7.36 15.13 1.54
CA GLN A 65 -8.09 14.34 2.53
C GLN A 65 -7.54 14.45 3.96
N LEU A 66 -6.45 15.22 4.16
CA LEU A 66 -5.77 15.37 5.45
C LEU A 66 -6.37 16.48 6.31
#